data_AF-A0A4Y9RA09-F1
#
_entry.id   AF-A0A4Y9RA09-F1
#
_cell.length_a   1.000
_cell.length_b   1.000
_cell.length_c   1.000
_cell.angle_alpha   90.00
_cell.angle_beta   90.00
_cell.angle_gamma   90.00
#
_symmetry.space_group_name_H-M   'P 1'
#
loop_
_entity.id
_entity.type
_entity.pdbx_description
1 polymer ?
#
loop_
_entity_poly.entity_id
_entity_poly.type
_entity_poly.pdbx_seq_one_letter_code
_entity_poly.pdbx_strand_id
1 'polypeptide(L)'
;MQRLSVISQQVQGGQPTAEQQAEMASIVQNSGLEVERFNAISTQVSADTTLQARAAVAGATPSAAGSVGASVTDAEAAQFATAMASISGLAQQLNGAQPNEEQQAQMASAIEASGLDIERFNAISGAQAQDEHLRARIALAAAQRGE
;
A
#
# COMPACT_ATOMS: atom_id res chain seq x y z
N MET A 1 18.05 35.88 -27.57
CA MET A 1 17.09 35.07 -28.36
C MET A 1 17.69 34.49 -29.66
N GLN A 2 18.88 34.90 -30.15
CA GLN A 2 19.47 34.36 -31.39
C GLN A 2 20.21 33.01 -31.25
N ARG A 3 20.57 32.59 -30.03
CA ARG A 3 21.27 31.31 -29.79
C ARG A 3 20.35 30.09 -29.75
N LEU A 4 19.06 30.28 -29.45
CA LEU A 4 18.06 29.20 -29.38
C LEU A 4 17.57 28.75 -30.77
N SER A 5 17.58 29.62 -31.79
CA SER A 5 17.20 29.27 -33.16
C SER A 5 18.26 28.49 -33.94
N VAL A 6 19.53 28.52 -33.49
CA VAL A 6 20.63 27.77 -34.14
C VAL A 6 20.62 26.30 -33.68
N ILE A 7 20.27 26.05 -32.42
CA ILE A 7 20.23 24.70 -31.84
C ILE A 7 19.05 23.89 -32.39
N SER A 8 17.90 24.51 -32.63
CA SER A 8 16.73 23.82 -33.18
C SER A 8 16.86 23.43 -34.66
N GLN A 9 17.69 24.13 -35.44
CA GLN A 9 17.95 23.78 -36.85
C GLN A 9 18.98 22.64 -37.00
N GLN A 10 19.83 22.38 -36.00
CA GLN A 10 20.81 21.29 -36.03
C GLN A 10 20.23 19.92 -35.63
N VAL A 11 19.11 19.89 -34.90
CA VAL A 11 18.48 18.63 -34.44
C VAL A 11 17.50 18.05 -35.47
N GLN A 12 17.18 18.77 -36.54
CA GLN A 12 16.08 18.44 -37.44
C GLN A 12 16.45 17.55 -38.65
N GLY A 13 17.67 16.98 -38.72
CA GLY A 13 18.10 16.27 -39.94
C GLY A 13 19.20 15.21 -39.86
N GLY A 14 19.64 14.73 -38.68
CA GLY A 14 20.69 13.71 -38.64
C GLY A 14 20.70 12.93 -37.34
N GLN A 15 21.03 11.63 -37.43
CA GLN A 15 21.38 10.80 -36.27
C GLN A 15 22.32 11.57 -35.34
N PRO A 16 22.11 11.50 -34.02
CA PRO A 16 22.94 12.21 -33.04
C PRO A 16 24.42 11.96 -33.34
N THR A 17 25.25 13.01 -33.35
CA THR A 17 26.68 12.87 -33.67
C THR A 17 27.36 11.96 -32.65
N ALA A 18 28.49 11.34 -33.01
CA ALA A 18 29.22 10.44 -32.10
C ALA A 18 29.60 11.12 -30.77
N GLU A 19 29.92 12.42 -30.81
CA GLU A 19 30.17 13.24 -29.62
C GLU A 19 28.91 13.47 -28.78
N GLN A 20 27.76 13.72 -29.41
CA GLN A 20 26.47 13.82 -28.69
C GLN A 20 26.00 12.47 -28.14
N GLN A 21 26.28 11.36 -28.83
CA GLN A 21 26.00 10.02 -28.33
C GLN A 21 26.91 9.66 -27.15
N ALA A 22 28.20 10.04 -27.20
CA ALA A 22 29.13 9.88 -26.09
C ALA A 22 28.75 10.76 -24.89
N GLU A 23 28.28 11.99 -25.13
CA GLU A 23 27.80 12.88 -24.08
C GLU A 23 26.49 12.36 -23.47
N MET A 24 25.53 11.88 -24.27
CA MET A 24 24.33 11.21 -23.77
C MET A 24 24.66 9.92 -23.01
N ALA A 25 25.57 9.09 -23.52
CA ALA A 25 26.02 7.88 -22.84
C ALA A 25 26.73 8.21 -21.52
N SER A 26 27.53 9.29 -21.49
CA SER A 26 28.21 9.74 -20.28
C SER A 26 27.25 10.40 -19.29
N ILE A 27 26.17 11.05 -19.74
CA ILE A 27 25.09 11.56 -18.88
C ILE A 27 24.28 10.41 -18.28
N VAL A 28 23.99 9.37 -19.07
CA VAL A 28 23.31 8.14 -18.60
C VAL A 28 24.19 7.38 -17.60
N GLN A 29 25.49 7.21 -17.89
CA GLN A 29 26.46 6.59 -16.97
C GLN A 29 26.70 7.43 -15.71
N ASN A 30 26.74 8.77 -15.81
CA ASN A 30 26.87 9.66 -14.65
C ASN A 30 25.58 9.85 -13.85
N SER A 31 24.42 9.44 -14.37
CA SER A 31 23.15 9.53 -13.63
C SER A 31 23.03 8.50 -12.50
N GLY A 32 23.91 7.50 -12.45
CA GLY A 32 23.89 6.45 -11.42
C GLY A 32 22.69 5.49 -11.49
N LEU A 33 21.86 5.63 -12.53
CA LEU A 33 20.75 4.74 -12.87
C LEU A 33 21.11 3.98 -14.15
N GLU A 34 22.07 3.06 -14.03
CA GLU A 34 22.23 1.97 -15.00
C GLU A 34 20.85 1.34 -15.28
N VAL A 35 20.58 0.93 -16.52
CA VAL A 35 19.30 0.27 -16.88
C VAL A 35 19.00 -0.89 -15.93
N GLU A 36 20.04 -1.58 -15.47
CA GLU A 36 19.97 -2.60 -14.41
C GLU A 36 19.47 -2.06 -13.07
N ARG A 37 19.93 -0.89 -12.62
CA ARG A 37 19.44 -0.22 -11.40
C ARG A 37 17.99 0.22 -11.54
N PHE A 38 17.62 0.77 -12.70
CA PHE A 38 16.23 1.13 -12.98
C PHE A 38 15.31 -0.10 -12.97
N ASN A 39 15.72 -1.20 -13.63
CA ASN A 39 14.95 -2.45 -13.65
C ASN A 39 14.88 -3.13 -12.27
N ALA A 40 15.96 -3.06 -11.48
CA ALA A 40 16.00 -3.57 -10.12
C ALA A 40 15.05 -2.77 -9.20
N ILE A 41 15.10 -1.44 -9.25
CA ILE A 41 14.18 -0.57 -8.51
C ILE A 41 12.74 -0.81 -8.98
N SER A 42 12.48 -0.88 -10.28
CA SER A 42 11.15 -1.14 -10.83
C SER A 42 10.58 -2.48 -10.34
N THR A 43 11.42 -3.52 -10.28
CA THR A 43 11.04 -4.84 -9.75
C THR A 43 10.77 -4.78 -8.25
N GLN A 44 11.63 -4.08 -7.49
CA GLN A 44 11.51 -3.96 -6.04
C GLN A 44 10.26 -3.14 -5.65
N VAL A 45 10.01 -2.04 -6.36
CA VAL A 45 8.80 -1.21 -6.26
C VAL A 45 7.55 -2.01 -6.64
N SER A 46 7.64 -2.87 -7.66
CA SER A 46 6.53 -3.73 -8.07
C SER A 46 6.24 -4.84 -7.06
N ALA A 47 7.21 -5.24 -6.25
CA ALA A 47 7.05 -6.26 -5.21
C ALA A 47 6.66 -5.69 -3.84
N ASP A 48 6.70 -4.36 -3.67
CA ASP A 48 6.40 -3.68 -2.41
C ASP A 48 4.89 -3.71 -2.14
N THR A 49 4.47 -4.61 -1.25
CA THR A 49 3.07 -4.79 -0.86
C THR A 49 2.51 -3.59 -0.12
N THR A 50 3.33 -2.86 0.65
CA THR A 50 2.90 -1.65 1.34
C THR A 50 2.61 -0.55 0.33
N LEU A 51 3.46 -0.37 -0.68
CA LEU A 51 3.26 0.62 -1.73
C LEU A 51 2.02 0.29 -2.58
N GLN A 52 1.83 -0.98 -2.95
CA GLN A 52 0.61 -1.42 -3.63
C GLN A 52 -0.65 -1.10 -2.80
N ALA A 53 -0.61 -1.37 -1.48
CA ALA A 53 -1.74 -1.06 -0.61
C ALA A 53 -1.98 0.46 -0.46
N ARG A 54 -0.92 1.27 -0.42
CA ARG A 54 -1.04 2.74 -0.44
C ARG A 54 -1.71 3.23 -1.73
N ALA A 55 -1.33 2.67 -2.87
CA ALA A 55 -1.97 2.98 -4.16
C ALA A 55 -3.45 2.57 -4.17
N ALA A 56 -3.80 1.42 -3.58
CA ALA A 56 -5.18 0.97 -3.44
C ALA A 56 -6.03 1.94 -2.59
N VAL A 57 -5.49 2.44 -1.46
CA VAL A 57 -6.17 3.47 -0.65
C VAL A 57 -6.41 4.74 -1.47
N ALA A 58 -5.39 5.21 -2.20
CA ALA A 58 -5.49 6.41 -3.01
C ALA A 58 -6.47 6.28 -4.20
N GLY A 59 -6.65 5.06 -4.73
CA GLY A 59 -7.58 4.77 -5.82
C GLY A 59 -9.02 4.47 -5.38
N ALA A 60 -9.24 4.17 -4.10
CA ALA A 60 -10.56 3.82 -3.57
C ALA A 60 -11.46 5.06 -3.43
N THR A 61 -12.77 4.88 -3.65
CA THR A 61 -13.75 5.96 -3.44
C THR A 61 -13.84 6.28 -1.95
N PRO A 62 -13.61 7.53 -1.50
CA PRO A 62 -13.62 7.88 -0.08
C PRO A 62 -14.91 7.45 0.63
N SER A 63 -14.76 7.00 1.86
CA SER A 63 -15.86 6.63 2.74
C SER A 63 -16.89 7.77 2.84
N ALA A 64 -18.18 7.43 2.77
CA ALA A 64 -19.25 8.43 2.81
C ALA A 64 -19.20 9.24 4.12
N ALA A 65 -19.41 10.56 4.06
CA ALA A 65 -19.40 11.41 5.25
C ALA A 65 -20.45 10.93 6.27
N GLY A 66 -20.07 10.87 7.55
CA GLY A 66 -20.91 10.35 8.63
C GLY A 66 -21.02 8.82 8.70
N SER A 67 -20.41 8.08 7.75
CA SER A 67 -20.28 6.63 7.87
C SER A 67 -19.26 6.24 8.93
N VAL A 68 -19.36 4.98 9.40
CA VAL A 68 -18.33 4.40 10.27
C VAL A 68 -16.96 4.48 9.60
N GLY A 69 -16.84 4.12 8.31
CA GLY A 69 -15.55 4.15 7.60
C GLY A 69 -14.90 5.52 7.53
N ALA A 70 -15.71 6.59 7.44
CA ALA A 70 -15.21 7.97 7.51
C ALA A 70 -14.74 8.36 8.93
N SER A 71 -15.27 7.73 9.97
CA SER A 71 -14.87 7.97 11.37
C SER A 71 -13.65 7.14 11.82
N VAL A 72 -13.31 6.08 11.09
CA VAL A 72 -12.20 5.18 11.46
C VAL A 72 -10.88 5.92 11.29
N THR A 73 -10.07 5.94 12.35
CA THR A 73 -8.71 6.47 12.34
C THR A 73 -7.72 5.43 11.80
N ASP A 74 -6.53 5.86 11.38
CA ASP A 74 -5.48 4.92 10.96
C ASP A 74 -5.01 4.01 12.11
N ALA A 75 -5.05 4.53 13.35
CA ALA A 75 -4.80 3.74 14.54
C ALA A 75 -5.84 2.63 14.68
N GLU A 76 -7.13 2.93 14.60
CA GLU A 76 -8.20 1.92 14.66
C GLU A 76 -8.12 0.91 13.52
N ALA A 77 -7.73 1.34 12.31
CA ALA A 77 -7.50 0.41 11.20
C ALA A 77 -6.34 -0.57 11.50
N ALA A 78 -5.26 -0.10 12.13
CA ALA A 78 -4.13 -0.94 12.55
C ALA A 78 -4.48 -1.89 13.71
N GLN A 79 -5.24 -1.40 14.70
CA GLN A 79 -5.75 -2.23 15.79
C GLN A 79 -6.71 -3.30 15.25
N PHE A 80 -7.60 -2.94 14.33
CA PHE A 80 -8.52 -3.89 13.71
C PHE A 80 -7.77 -4.96 12.90
N ALA A 81 -6.79 -4.57 12.09
CA ALA A 81 -5.92 -5.51 11.38
C ALA A 81 -5.18 -6.46 12.35
N THR A 82 -4.80 -5.95 13.53
CA THR A 82 -4.16 -6.74 14.59
C THR A 82 -5.11 -7.75 15.24
N ALA A 83 -6.32 -7.33 15.57
CA ALA A 83 -7.37 -8.22 16.07
C ALA A 83 -7.68 -9.32 15.05
N MET A 84 -7.87 -8.96 13.77
CA MET A 84 -8.15 -9.91 12.69
C MET A 84 -7.04 -10.96 12.51
N ALA A 85 -5.77 -10.55 12.58
CA ALA A 85 -4.65 -11.48 12.50
C ALA A 85 -4.64 -12.47 13.68
N SER A 86 -4.92 -11.98 14.90
CA SER A 86 -4.98 -12.80 16.11
C SER A 86 -6.14 -13.80 16.07
N ILE A 87 -7.33 -13.34 15.67
CA ILE A 87 -8.52 -14.16 15.50
C ILE A 87 -8.31 -15.22 14.40
N SER A 88 -7.68 -14.86 13.28
CA SER A 88 -7.34 -15.81 12.22
C SER A 88 -6.41 -16.91 12.73
N GLY A 89 -5.41 -16.56 13.54
CA GLY A 89 -4.53 -17.54 14.20
C GLY A 89 -5.29 -18.49 15.13
N LEU A 90 -6.23 -17.98 15.92
CA LEU A 90 -7.12 -18.82 16.74
C LEU A 90 -7.98 -19.73 15.87
N ALA A 91 -8.61 -19.22 14.80
CA ALA A 91 -9.44 -20.01 13.90
C ALA A 91 -8.67 -21.13 13.19
N GLN A 92 -7.40 -20.90 12.84
CA GLN A 92 -6.52 -21.94 12.29
C GLN A 92 -6.26 -23.07 13.29
N GLN A 93 -6.12 -22.76 14.58
CA GLN A 93 -5.98 -23.76 15.64
C GLN A 93 -7.25 -24.61 15.82
N LEU A 94 -8.42 -24.04 15.52
CA LEU A 94 -9.70 -24.76 15.58
C LEU A 94 -9.88 -25.75 14.43
N ASN A 95 -9.09 -25.68 13.36
CA ASN A 95 -9.16 -26.58 12.21
C ASN A 95 -10.59 -26.74 11.62
N GLY A 96 -11.37 -25.65 11.62
CA GLY A 96 -12.76 -25.65 11.14
C GLY A 96 -13.80 -26.10 12.17
N ALA A 97 -13.41 -26.40 13.41
CA ALA A 97 -14.34 -26.57 14.52
C ALA A 97 -14.99 -25.24 14.91
N GLN A 98 -16.23 -25.31 15.39
CA GLN A 98 -16.93 -24.14 15.91
C GLN A 98 -16.28 -23.69 17.24
N PRO A 99 -16.06 -22.38 17.45
CA PRO A 99 -15.49 -21.89 18.70
C PRO A 99 -16.39 -22.19 19.90
N ASN A 100 -15.83 -22.80 20.94
CA ASN A 100 -16.48 -22.97 22.24
C ASN A 100 -16.43 -21.68 23.08
N GLU A 101 -17.06 -21.67 24.26
CA GLU A 101 -17.13 -20.48 25.13
C GLU A 101 -15.76 -19.92 25.51
N GLU A 102 -14.80 -20.79 25.83
CA GLU A 102 -13.43 -20.37 26.19
C GLU A 102 -12.72 -19.72 24.99
N GLN A 103 -12.92 -20.26 23.79
CA GLN A 103 -12.36 -19.71 22.56
C GLN A 103 -13.06 -18.40 22.15
N GLN A 104 -14.35 -18.26 22.43
CA GLN A 104 -15.06 -16.99 22.26
C GLN A 104 -14.51 -15.92 23.22
N ALA A 105 -14.23 -16.28 24.47
CA ALA A 105 -13.58 -15.39 25.42
C ALA A 105 -12.16 -15.00 24.95
N GLN A 106 -11.39 -15.95 24.39
CA GLN A 106 -10.07 -15.65 23.81
C GLN A 106 -10.15 -14.70 22.62
N MET A 107 -11.14 -14.85 21.73
CA MET A 107 -11.35 -13.91 20.62
C MET A 107 -11.70 -12.51 21.13
N ALA A 108 -12.56 -12.40 22.16
CA ALA A 108 -12.88 -11.14 22.80
C ALA A 108 -11.63 -10.47 23.41
N SER A 109 -10.84 -11.23 24.17
CA SER A 109 -9.58 -10.73 24.74
C SER A 109 -8.55 -10.35 23.66
N ALA A 110 -8.53 -11.03 22.52
CA ALA A 110 -7.66 -10.65 21.40
C ALA A 110 -8.07 -9.31 20.77
N ILE A 111 -9.37 -9.02 20.72
CA ILE A 111 -9.88 -7.71 20.28
C ILE A 111 -9.45 -6.64 21.28
N GLU A 112 -9.69 -6.85 22.57
CA GLU A 112 -9.30 -5.91 23.63
C GLU A 112 -7.78 -5.67 23.67
N ALA A 113 -6.98 -6.72 23.51
CA ALA A 113 -5.52 -6.63 23.47
C ALA A 113 -5.01 -5.82 22.26
N SER A 114 -5.80 -5.73 21.19
CA SER A 114 -5.49 -4.84 20.06
C SER A 114 -5.73 -3.36 20.38
N GLY A 115 -6.39 -3.04 21.49
CA GLY A 115 -6.77 -1.68 21.87
C GLY A 115 -8.13 -1.23 21.32
N LEU A 116 -8.91 -2.15 20.74
CA LEU A 116 -10.30 -1.93 20.35
C LEU A 116 -11.24 -2.58 21.36
N ASP A 117 -12.36 -1.92 21.64
CA ASP A 117 -13.49 -2.59 22.27
C ASP A 117 -14.28 -3.43 21.23
N ILE A 118 -15.01 -4.44 21.71
CA ILE A 118 -15.85 -5.32 20.90
C ILE A 118 -16.89 -4.55 20.08
N GLU A 119 -17.52 -3.51 20.63
CA GLU A 119 -18.50 -2.70 19.92
C GLU A 119 -17.86 -2.00 18.72
N ARG A 120 -16.64 -1.46 18.93
CA ARG A 120 -15.90 -0.77 17.87
C ARG A 120 -15.40 -1.74 16.81
N PHE A 121 -14.91 -2.90 17.20
CA PHE A 121 -14.53 -3.96 16.28
C PHE A 121 -15.72 -4.38 15.40
N ASN A 122 -16.89 -4.64 16.00
CA ASN A 122 -18.09 -5.03 15.26
C ASN A 122 -18.58 -3.93 14.31
N ALA A 123 -18.52 -2.66 14.72
CA ALA A 123 -18.86 -1.53 13.86
C ALA A 123 -17.96 -1.46 12.62
N ILE A 124 -16.64 -1.62 12.80
CA ILE A 124 -15.67 -1.63 11.69
C ILE A 124 -15.90 -2.87 10.79
N SER A 125 -16.13 -4.04 11.40
CA SER A 125 -16.40 -5.29 10.69
C SER A 125 -17.67 -5.23 9.83
N GLY A 126 -18.73 -4.57 10.31
CA GLY A 126 -19.94 -4.32 9.51
C GLY A 126 -19.70 -3.30 8.39
N ALA A 127 -18.93 -2.24 8.67
CA ALA A 127 -18.67 -1.17 7.70
C ALA A 127 -17.78 -1.61 6.54
N GLN A 128 -16.73 -2.41 6.80
CA GLN A 128 -15.76 -2.81 5.77
C GLN A 128 -16.40 -3.60 4.62
N ALA A 129 -17.54 -4.27 4.86
CA ALA A 129 -18.22 -5.08 3.85
C ALA A 129 -18.80 -4.24 2.69
N GLN A 130 -19.08 -2.97 2.95
CA GLN A 130 -19.73 -2.03 2.03
C GLN A 130 -18.90 -0.76 1.76
N ASP A 131 -17.74 -0.63 2.40
CA ASP A 131 -16.85 0.53 2.29
C ASP A 131 -15.49 0.11 1.74
N GLU A 132 -15.29 0.32 0.44
CA GLU A 132 -14.08 -0.06 -0.27
C GLU A 132 -12.84 0.67 0.29
N HIS A 133 -12.98 1.95 0.62
CA HIS A 133 -11.86 2.75 1.13
C HIS A 133 -11.45 2.34 2.54
N LEU A 134 -12.42 2.03 3.41
CA LEU A 134 -12.13 1.42 4.72
C LEU A 134 -11.39 0.08 4.55
N ARG A 135 -11.86 -0.79 3.64
CA ARG A 135 -11.20 -2.07 3.35
C ARG A 135 -9.76 -1.87 2.86
N ALA A 136 -9.52 -0.89 1.98
CA ALA A 136 -8.18 -0.57 1.50
C ALA A 136 -7.26 -0.07 2.63
N ARG A 137 -7.78 0.76 3.56
CA ARG A 137 -7.02 1.25 4.72
C ARG A 137 -6.65 0.14 5.69
N ILE A 138 -7.57 -0.79 5.95
CA ILE A 138 -7.30 -1.99 6.77
C ILE A 138 -6.23 -2.86 6.10
N ALA A 139 -6.32 -3.06 4.78
CA ALA A 139 -5.32 -3.83 4.02
C ALA A 139 -3.94 -3.16 4.05
N LEU A 140 -3.88 -1.82 3.95
CA LEU A 140 -2.64 -1.07 4.12
C LEU A 140 -2.05 -1.25 5.52
N ALA A 141 -2.87 -1.14 6.56
CA ALA A 141 -2.41 -1.34 7.92
C ALA A 141 -1.93 -2.78 8.17
N ALA A 142 -2.55 -3.77 7.52
CA ALA A 142 -2.10 -5.16 7.55
C ALA A 142 -0.76 -5.36 6.81
N ALA A 143 -0.57 -4.74 5.65
CA ALA A 143 0.69 -4.78 4.89
C ALA A 143 1.85 -4.17 5.68
N GLN A 144 1.63 -3.02 6.33
CA GLN A 144 2.62 -2.33 7.15
C GLN A 144 3.08 -3.12 8.38
N ARG A 145 2.27 -4.07 8.86
CA ARG A 145 2.64 -4.98 9.96
C ARG A 145 3.51 -6.16 9.51
N GLY A 146 3.48 -6.50 8.22
CA GLY A 146 4.19 -7.63 7.65
C GLY A 146 5.60 -7.31 7.17
N GLU A 147 5.98 -6.03 7.20
CA GLU A 147 7.35 -5.54 6.95
C GLU A 147 8.17 -5.48 8.24
#